data_AF-A0A0S8EGF2-F1
#
_entry.id   AF-A0A0S8EGF2-F1
#
_cell.length_a   1.000
_cell.length_b   1.000
_cell.length_c   1.000
_cell.angle_alpha   90.00
_cell.angle_beta   90.00
_cell.angle_gamma   90.00
#
_symmetry.space_group_name_H-M   'P 1'
#
loop_
_entity.id
_entity.type
_entity.pdbx_description
1 polymer ?
#
loop_
_entity_poly.entity_id
_entity_poly.type
_entity_poly.pdbx_seq_one_letter_code
_entity_poly.pdbx_strand_id
1 'polypeptide(L)'
;MSLFTAEEISARIPAKTRISESGICDLCGELAKMGLLREIDGQKVCIPCAGARVQGPKTDRSWQIKRQNQRMQKLRNHIGSQSSMA
;
A
#
# COMPACT_ATOMS: atom_id res chain seq x y z
N MET A 1 18.16 37.07 14.44
CA MET A 1 17.07 36.97 13.46
C MET A 1 16.35 35.65 13.71
N SER A 2 15.05 35.69 14.01
CA SER A 2 14.24 34.47 14.08
C SER A 2 13.59 34.24 12.72
N LEU A 3 13.67 33.01 12.21
CA LEU A 3 13.04 32.61 10.94
C LEU A 3 11.57 32.23 11.10
N PHE A 4 11.08 32.12 12.35
CA PHE A 4 9.72 31.70 12.66
C PHE A 4 9.15 32.48 13.85
N THR A 5 7.82 32.58 13.87
CA THR A 5 7.01 33.06 14.99
C THR A 5 6.02 31.98 15.37
N ALA A 6 5.82 31.77 16.68
CA ALA A 6 4.84 30.85 17.21
C ALA A 6 3.67 31.65 17.78
N GLU A 7 2.45 31.25 17.45
CA GLU A 7 1.22 31.83 17.95
C GLU A 7 0.31 30.70 18.44
N GLU A 8 -0.39 30.95 19.55
CA GLU A 8 -1.35 30.00 20.11
C GLU A 8 -2.70 30.17 19.41
N ILE A 9 -3.23 29.07 18.87
CA ILE A 9 -4.52 29.02 18.19
C ILE A 9 -5.44 28.00 18.85
N SER A 10 -6.74 28.26 18.85
CA SER A 10 -7.72 27.29 19.33
C SER A 10 -7.72 26.05 18.42
N ALA A 11 -7.40 24.90 18.99
CA ALA A 11 -7.24 23.67 18.21
C ALA A 11 -8.61 23.10 17.80
N ARG A 12 -8.92 23.14 16.51
CA ARG A 12 -9.97 22.29 15.93
C ARG A 12 -9.38 20.91 15.67
N ILE A 13 -9.48 20.02 16.66
CA ILE A 13 -8.93 18.67 16.55
C ILE A 13 -9.75 17.86 15.52
N PRO A 14 -9.14 17.34 14.44
CA PRO A 14 -9.85 16.47 13.50
C PRO A 14 -10.28 15.18 14.20
N ALA A 15 -11.38 14.58 13.72
CA ALA A 15 -11.84 13.31 14.24
C ALA A 15 -10.74 12.24 14.11
N LYS A 16 -10.55 11.43 15.16
CA LYS A 16 -9.58 10.32 15.14
C LYS A 16 -9.84 9.42 13.93
N THR A 17 -8.87 9.35 13.03
CA THR A 17 -8.97 8.47 11.86
C THR A 17 -8.73 7.03 12.30
N ARG A 18 -9.80 6.24 12.44
CA ARG A 18 -9.67 4.78 12.57
C ARG A 18 -9.63 4.16 11.17
N ILE A 19 -8.57 3.40 10.87
CA ILE A 19 -8.65 2.39 9.82
C ILE A 19 -9.32 1.19 10.49
N SER A 20 -10.66 1.16 10.43
CA SER A 20 -11.46 0.19 11.19
C SER A 20 -11.29 -1.23 10.67
N GLU A 21 -11.14 -1.39 9.36
CA GLU A 21 -11.12 -2.68 8.67
C GLU A 21 -10.19 -2.65 7.46
N SER A 22 -9.44 -3.74 7.28
CA SER A 22 -8.55 -3.95 6.13
C SER A 22 -9.05 -5.14 5.32
N GLY A 23 -9.05 -5.00 3.99
CA GLY A 23 -9.38 -6.04 3.03
C GLY A 23 -8.24 -6.23 2.05
N ILE A 24 -8.21 -7.40 1.39
CA ILE A 24 -7.16 -7.74 0.43
C ILE A 24 -7.58 -7.24 -0.96
N CYS A 25 -6.65 -6.61 -1.67
CA CYS A 25 -6.83 -6.29 -3.09
C CYS A 25 -6.72 -7.55 -3.94
N ASP A 26 -7.73 -7.85 -4.75
CA ASP A 26 -7.75 -9.04 -5.62
C ASP A 26 -6.67 -9.02 -6.71
N LEU A 27 -6.16 -7.83 -7.07
CA LEU A 27 -5.09 -7.69 -8.08
C LEU A 27 -3.69 -7.86 -7.47
N CYS A 28 -3.34 -7.04 -6.46
CA CYS A 28 -1.98 -7.00 -5.91
C CYS A 28 -1.79 -7.81 -4.64
N GLY A 29 -2.86 -8.33 -4.03
CA GLY A 29 -2.83 -9.12 -2.80
C GLY A 29 -2.38 -8.35 -1.55
N GLU A 30 -2.26 -7.03 -1.61
CA GLU A 30 -1.91 -6.20 -0.45
C GLU A 30 -3.16 -5.84 0.35
N LEU A 31 -2.97 -5.63 1.66
CA LEU A 31 -4.01 -5.11 2.54
C LEU A 31 -4.24 -3.63 2.27
N ALA A 32 -5.49 -3.26 2.08
CA ALA A 32 -5.95 -1.89 1.94
C ALA A 32 -7.16 -1.65 2.85
N LYS A 33 -7.41 -0.39 3.23
CA LYS A 33 -8.61 -0.04 4.00
C LYS A 33 -9.86 -0.48 3.23
N MET A 34 -10.72 -1.29 3.83
CA MET A 34 -11.88 -1.89 3.15
C MET A 34 -12.77 -0.85 2.48
N GLY A 35 -13.09 0.24 3.19
CA GLY A 35 -13.91 1.34 2.65
C GLY A 35 -13.26 2.14 1.52
N LEU A 36 -12.01 1.85 1.15
CA LEU A 36 -11.30 2.46 0.03
C LEU A 36 -11.00 1.47 -1.11
N LEU A 37 -11.40 0.20 -0.96
CA LEU A 37 -11.39 -0.74 -2.08
C LEU A 37 -12.49 -0.34 -3.08
N ARG A 38 -12.16 -0.34 -4.36
CA ARG A 38 -13.10 -0.11 -5.47
C ARG A 38 -13.54 -1.44 -6.04
N GLU A 39 -14.78 -1.52 -6.49
CA GLU A 39 -15.29 -2.68 -7.21
C GLU A 39 -15.17 -2.44 -8.72
N ILE A 40 -14.42 -3.30 -9.41
CA ILE A 40 -14.20 -3.26 -10.86
C ILE A 40 -14.30 -4.69 -11.39
N ASP A 41 -15.23 -4.95 -12.31
CA ASP A 41 -15.49 -6.29 -12.86
C ASP A 41 -15.71 -7.36 -11.77
N GLY A 42 -16.43 -7.00 -10.70
CA GLY A 42 -16.70 -7.87 -9.54
C GLY A 42 -15.50 -8.13 -8.63
N GLN A 43 -14.35 -7.50 -8.86
CA GLN A 43 -13.15 -7.60 -8.02
C GLN A 43 -13.00 -6.38 -7.12
N LYS A 44 -12.59 -6.60 -5.87
CA LYS A 44 -12.22 -5.54 -4.93
C LYS A 44 -10.76 -5.17 -5.11
N VAL A 45 -10.51 -3.97 -5.61
CA VAL A 45 -9.18 -3.48 -5.98
C VAL A 45 -8.80 -2.20 -5.23
N CYS A 46 -7.55 -2.11 -4.79
CA CYS A 46 -7.05 -0.90 -4.13
C CYS A 46 -6.97 0.28 -5.11
N ILE A 47 -7.04 1.51 -4.58
CA ILE A 47 -7.03 2.77 -5.36
C ILE A 47 -5.90 2.79 -6.42
N PRO A 48 -4.64 2.43 -6.10
CA PRO A 48 -3.57 2.40 -7.11
C PRO A 48 -3.82 1.41 -8.24
N CYS A 49 -4.30 0.20 -7.92
CA CYS A 49 -4.61 -0.84 -8.92
C CYS A 49 -5.78 -0.43 -9.82
N ALA A 50 -6.81 0.20 -9.23
CA ALA A 50 -7.91 0.76 -9.98
C ALA A 50 -7.45 1.87 -10.94
N GLY A 51 -6.63 2.82 -10.47
CA GLY A 51 -6.10 3.90 -11.31
C GLY A 51 -5.21 3.41 -12.46
N ALA A 52 -4.46 2.32 -12.24
CA ALA A 52 -3.64 1.69 -13.28
C ALA A 52 -4.45 0.97 -14.36
N ARG A 53 -5.69 0.52 -14.07
CA ARG A 53 -6.58 -0.11 -15.07
C ARG A 53 -7.22 0.93 -16.02
N VAL A 54 -7.45 2.15 -15.55
CA VAL A 54 -8.01 3.24 -16.38
C VAL A 54 -7.00 3.72 -17.42
N GLN A 55 -5.70 3.47 -17.21
CA GLN A 55 -4.62 3.73 -18.16
C GLN A 55 -4.23 2.46 -18.93
N GLY A 56 -5.17 1.89 -19.69
CA GLY A 56 -4.92 0.85 -20.69
C GLY A 56 -4.58 -0.56 -20.17
N PRO A 57 -4.80 -1.61 -20.99
CA PRO A 57 -4.64 -3.00 -20.57
C PRO A 57 -3.16 -3.36 -20.39
N LYS A 58 -2.75 -3.66 -19.15
CA LYS A 58 -1.46 -4.31 -18.86
C LYS A 58 -1.58 -5.81 -19.14
N THR A 59 -1.56 -6.19 -20.43
CA THR A 59 -1.40 -7.59 -20.86
C THR A 59 0.02 -8.14 -20.65
N ASP A 60 0.89 -7.37 -20.01
CA ASP A 60 2.29 -7.74 -19.85
C ASP A 60 2.51 -8.59 -18.58
N ARG A 61 2.79 -9.88 -18.80
CA ARG A 61 3.21 -10.90 -17.81
C ARG A 61 4.43 -10.46 -16.99
N SER A 62 5.11 -9.38 -17.37
CA SER A 62 6.20 -8.75 -16.62
C SER A 62 5.85 -8.42 -15.18
N TRP A 63 4.58 -8.11 -14.86
CA TRP A 63 4.18 -7.79 -13.48
C TRP A 63 4.17 -9.03 -12.56
N GLN A 64 3.71 -10.18 -13.06
CA GLN A 64 3.80 -11.46 -12.32
C GLN A 64 5.25 -11.85 -12.04
N ILE A 65 6.15 -11.65 -13.02
CA ILE A 65 7.59 -11.94 -12.88
C ILE A 65 8.24 -11.00 -11.86
N LYS A 66 7.96 -9.68 -11.91
CA LYS A 66 8.45 -8.72 -10.91
C LYS A 66 7.99 -9.08 -9.49
N ARG A 67 6.74 -9.55 -9.33
CA ARG A 67 6.18 -9.95 -8.04
C ARG A 67 6.81 -11.24 -7.49
N GLN A 68 7.07 -12.24 -8.33
CA GLN A 68 7.82 -13.44 -7.92
C GLN A 68 9.24 -13.09 -7.48
N ASN A 69 9.95 -12.26 -8.25
CA ASN A 69 11.31 -11.85 -7.92
C ASN A 69 11.38 -11.07 -6.59
N GLN A 70 10.42 -10.17 -6.34
CA GLN A 70 10.37 -9.42 -5.09
C GLN A 70 10.05 -10.31 -3.87
N ARG A 71 9.19 -11.33 -4.04
CA ARG A 71 8.89 -12.32 -2.98
C ARG A 71 10.12 -13.16 -2.65
N MET A 72 10.87 -13.60 -3.67
CA MET A 72 12.12 -14.34 -3.49
C MET A 72 13.24 -13.51 -2.86
N GLN A 73 13.32 -12.21 -3.16
CA GLN A 73 14.26 -11.30 -2.49
C GLN A 73 13.92 -11.10 -1.00
N LYS A 74 12.64 -10.91 -0.66
CA LYS A 74 12.22 -10.81 0.75
C LYS A 74 12.55 -12.08 1.54
N LEU A 75 12.34 -13.26 0.96
CA LEU A 75 12.72 -14.53 1.59
C LEU A 75 14.24 -14.64 1.81
N ARG A 76 15.05 -14.28 0.79
CA ARG A 76 16.51 -14.25 0.92
C ARG A 76 16.99 -13.31 2.03
N ASN A 77 16.40 -12.12 2.14
CA ASN A 77 16.77 -11.15 3.16
C ASN A 77 16.44 -11.65 4.59
N HIS A 78 15.35 -12.39 4.77
CA HIS A 78 15.03 -13.01 6.07
C HIS A 78 15.96 -14.16 6.44
N ILE A 79 16.37 -14.99 5.47
CA ILE A 79 17.33 -16.07 5.72
C ILE A 79 18.71 -15.48 6.05
N GLY A 80 19.13 -14.44 5.31
CA GLY A 80 20.40 -13.75 5.55
C GLY A 80 20.50 -13.05 6.92
N SER A 81 19.38 -12.58 7.48
CA SER A 81 19.38 -11.95 8.82
C SER A 81 19.48 -12.94 9.98
N GLN A 82 19.17 -14.23 9.75
CA GLN A 82 19.26 -15.27 10.78
C GLN A 82 20.66 -15.90 10.86
N SER A 83 21.46 -15.81 9.81
CA SER A 83 22.83 -16.37 9.77
C SER A 83 23.91 -15.47 10.39
N SER A 84 23.56 -14.27 10.85
CA SER A 84 24.49 -13.30 11.47
C SER A 84 24.41 -13.25 13.01
N MET A 85 23.76 -14.24 13.65
CA MET A 85 23.75 -14.44 15.11
C MET A 85 24.22 -15.84 15.53
N ALA A 86 25.10 -16.47 14.76
CA ALA A 86 25.80 -17.69 15.12
C ALA A 86 27.31 -17.44 15.13
#